data_AF-A0A6B2TBC1-F1
#
_entry.id   AF-A0A6B2TBC1-F1
#
_cell.length_a   1.000
_cell.length_b   1.000
_cell.length_c   1.000
_cell.angle_alpha   90.00
_cell.angle_beta   90.00
_cell.angle_gamma   90.00
#
_symmetry.space_group_name_H-M   'P 1'
#
loop_
_entity.id
_entity.type
_entity.pdbx_description
1 polymer ?
#
loop_
_entity_poly.entity_id
_entity_poly.type
_entity_poly.pdbx_seq_one_letter_code
_entity_poly.pdbx_strand_id
1 'polypeptide(L)'
;MIKDPSASGTGPSHLSPYELLAPAGVTPWTSHKDMQDVSFELLARHLMTQVTQQAWDELRSVRRRLLVDLMLYDVDLAAELPPAVDAIDRALAAEPDPPQHDTSVRAADLLDLIRFDV
;
A
#
# COMPACT_ATOMS: atom_id res chain seq x y z
N MET A 1 -19.67 2.16 6.84
CA MET A 1 -18.48 1.90 6.01
C MET A 1 -18.95 1.54 4.62
N ILE A 2 -18.86 2.50 3.70
CA ILE A 2 -19.06 2.26 2.26
C ILE A 2 -17.66 1.99 1.72
N LYS A 3 -17.38 0.75 1.31
CA LYS A 3 -16.13 0.39 0.63
C LYS A 3 -16.11 1.09 -0.72
N ASP A 4 -15.06 1.88 -0.98
CA ASP A 4 -14.82 2.47 -2.28
C ASP A 4 -14.55 1.35 -3.30
N PRO A 5 -15.31 1.23 -4.39
CA PRO A 5 -15.09 0.19 -5.41
C PRO A 5 -13.71 0.29 -6.07
N SER A 6 -13.07 1.46 -5.99
CA SER A 6 -11.72 1.74 -6.50
C SER A 6 -10.62 1.12 -5.64
N ALA A 7 -10.91 0.85 -4.35
CA ALA A 7 -10.01 0.18 -3.41
C ALA A 7 -10.16 -1.36 -3.45
N SER A 8 -11.00 -1.89 -4.36
CA SER A 8 -11.09 -3.33 -4.59
C SER A 8 -9.75 -3.84 -5.08
N GLY A 9 -9.14 -4.77 -4.34
CA GLY A 9 -7.82 -5.29 -4.64
C GLY A 9 -7.69 -5.70 -6.11
N THR A 10 -6.56 -5.34 -6.73
CA THR A 10 -6.19 -5.59 -8.14
C THR A 10 -6.01 -7.09 -8.49
N GLY A 11 -6.53 -7.99 -7.65
CA GLY A 11 -6.48 -9.44 -7.79
C GLY A 11 -7.86 -10.08 -8.01
N PRO A 12 -7.91 -11.38 -8.33
CA PRO A 12 -9.10 -12.10 -8.76
C PRO A 12 -10.26 -12.18 -7.74
N SER A 13 -10.07 -11.68 -6.52
CA SER A 13 -11.02 -11.79 -5.41
C SER A 13 -11.66 -10.47 -4.97
N HIS A 14 -11.31 -9.31 -5.56
CA HIS A 14 -11.73 -7.95 -5.11
C HIS A 14 -11.41 -7.59 -3.64
N LEU A 15 -10.87 -8.54 -2.87
CA LEU A 15 -10.49 -8.40 -1.47
C LEU A 15 -9.03 -7.98 -1.35
N SER A 16 -8.71 -7.21 -0.32
CA SER A 16 -7.31 -6.88 -0.05
C SER A 16 -6.54 -8.13 0.44
N PRO A 17 -5.21 -8.16 0.30
CA PRO A 17 -4.39 -9.26 0.83
C PRO A 17 -4.60 -9.51 2.33
N TYR A 18 -4.85 -8.46 3.12
CA TYR A 18 -5.17 -8.60 4.54
C TYR A 18 -6.52 -9.27 4.79
N GLU A 19 -7.54 -8.97 3.97
CA GLU A 19 -8.85 -9.60 4.08
C GLU A 19 -8.81 -11.08 3.72
N LEU A 20 -8.01 -11.43 2.71
CA LEU A 20 -7.80 -12.83 2.29
C LEU A 20 -7.09 -13.66 3.37
N LEU A 21 -6.18 -13.06 4.13
CA LEU A 21 -5.42 -13.74 5.17
C LEU A 21 -6.01 -13.57 6.59
N ALA A 22 -7.07 -12.79 6.77
CA ALA A 22 -7.73 -12.59 8.06
C ALA A 22 -8.12 -13.90 8.77
N PRO A 23 -8.57 -14.98 8.09
CA PRO A 23 -8.84 -16.27 8.74
C PRO A 23 -7.59 -16.95 9.35
N ALA A 24 -6.39 -16.60 8.90
CA ALA A 24 -5.12 -17.00 9.49
C ALA A 24 -4.65 -16.06 10.62
N GLY A 25 -5.45 -15.06 10.99
CA GLY A 25 -5.14 -14.08 12.04
C GLY A 25 -4.26 -12.93 11.56
N VAL A 26 -4.07 -12.77 10.26
CA VAL A 26 -3.27 -11.68 9.70
C VAL A 26 -4.03 -10.36 9.75
N THR A 27 -3.36 -9.32 10.21
CA THR A 27 -3.86 -7.93 10.26
C THR A 27 -2.77 -6.98 9.76
N PRO A 28 -3.09 -5.70 9.46
CA PRO A 28 -2.06 -4.69 9.16
C PRO A 28 -0.96 -4.57 10.23
N TRP A 29 -1.27 -4.94 11.47
CA TRP A 29 -0.35 -4.88 12.61
C TRP A 29 0.51 -6.13 12.79
N THR A 30 0.29 -7.20 12.01
CA THR A 30 1.11 -8.42 12.07
C THR A 30 2.57 -8.09 11.80
N SER A 31 3.51 -8.50 12.66
CA SER A 31 4.91 -8.14 12.44
C SER A 31 5.46 -8.75 11.14
N HIS A 32 6.52 -8.18 10.59
CA HIS A 32 7.13 -8.76 9.38
C HIS A 32 7.66 -10.17 9.65
N LYS A 33 8.18 -10.42 10.86
CA LYS A 33 8.65 -11.74 11.27
C LYS A 33 7.49 -12.74 11.27
N ASP A 34 6.39 -12.42 11.94
CA ASP A 34 5.23 -13.32 12.03
C ASP A 34 4.59 -13.56 10.66
N MET A 35 4.63 -12.57 9.76
CA MET A 35 4.15 -12.71 8.38
C MET A 35 4.90 -13.80 7.58
N GLN A 36 6.17 -14.06 7.88
CA GLN A 36 6.90 -15.16 7.23
C GLN A 36 6.30 -16.52 7.59
N ASP A 37 5.86 -16.65 8.85
CA ASP A 37 5.35 -17.91 9.40
C ASP A 37 3.87 -18.17 9.07
N VAL A 38 3.14 -17.19 8.53
CA VAL A 38 1.73 -17.31 8.13
C VAL A 38 1.49 -18.47 7.16
N SER A 39 2.47 -18.80 6.31
CA SER A 39 2.36 -19.94 5.40
C SER A 39 2.11 -21.27 6.13
N PHE A 40 2.68 -21.45 7.32
CA PHE A 40 2.46 -22.64 8.14
C PHE A 40 1.04 -22.68 8.73
N GLU A 41 0.53 -21.55 9.21
CA GLU A 41 -0.86 -21.46 9.70
C GLU A 41 -1.86 -21.72 8.57
N LEU A 42 -1.60 -21.20 7.35
CA LEU A 42 -2.43 -21.49 6.18
C LEU A 42 -2.44 -22.98 5.85
N LEU A 43 -1.30 -23.66 5.91
CA LEU A 43 -1.22 -25.11 5.67
C LEU A 43 -1.92 -25.90 6.78
N ALA A 44 -1.66 -25.57 8.05
CA ALA A 44 -2.21 -26.27 9.21
C ALA A 44 -3.74 -26.19 9.27
N ARG A 45 -4.32 -25.07 8.80
CA ARG A 45 -5.77 -24.84 8.76
C ARG A 45 -6.42 -25.22 7.42
N HIS A 46 -5.66 -25.79 6.48
CA HIS A 46 -6.11 -26.10 5.13
C HIS A 46 -6.67 -24.89 4.35
N LEU A 47 -6.09 -23.71 4.60
CA LEU A 47 -6.42 -22.42 3.96
C LEU A 47 -5.46 -22.04 2.82
N MET A 48 -4.45 -22.88 2.54
CA MET A 48 -3.48 -22.64 1.46
C MET A 48 -4.10 -22.94 0.10
N THR A 49 -4.59 -21.89 -0.56
CA THR A 49 -5.12 -21.87 -1.93
C THR A 49 -4.20 -21.01 -2.79
N GLN A 50 -4.33 -21.07 -4.12
CA GLN A 50 -3.55 -20.18 -4.99
C GLN A 50 -3.78 -18.68 -4.66
N VAL A 51 -5.01 -18.30 -4.30
CA VAL A 51 -5.36 -16.92 -3.97
C VAL A 51 -4.72 -16.47 -2.65
N THR A 52 -4.79 -17.30 -1.60
CA THR A 52 -4.18 -16.98 -0.30
C THR A 52 -2.65 -17.07 -0.34
N GLN A 53 -2.09 -17.96 -1.15
CA GLN A 53 -0.66 -18.00 -1.41
C GLN A 53 -0.16 -16.71 -2.08
N GLN A 54 -0.88 -16.20 -3.09
CA GLN A 54 -0.53 -14.95 -3.74
C GLN A 54 -0.63 -13.76 -2.77
N ALA A 55 -1.69 -13.70 -1.96
CA ALA A 55 -1.83 -12.68 -0.91
C ALA A 55 -0.67 -12.73 0.09
N TRP A 56 -0.24 -13.93 0.50
CA TRP A 56 0.94 -14.11 1.35
C TRP A 56 2.23 -13.66 0.65
N ASP A 57 2.42 -13.98 -0.63
CA ASP A 57 3.56 -13.51 -1.43
C ASP A 57 3.64 -11.98 -1.56
N GLU A 58 2.49 -11.30 -1.57
CA GLU A 58 2.42 -9.83 -1.56
C GLU A 58 2.80 -9.26 -0.18
N LEU A 59 2.31 -9.84 0.91
CA LEU A 59 2.53 -9.29 2.25
C LEU A 59 3.87 -9.72 2.90
N ARG A 60 4.47 -10.84 2.50
CA ARG A 60 5.75 -11.31 3.05
C ARG A 60 6.97 -10.54 2.58
N SER A 61 6.83 -9.71 1.54
CA SER A 61 7.88 -8.81 1.09
C SER A 61 7.65 -7.41 1.66
N VAL A 62 8.65 -6.84 2.34
CA VAL A 62 8.53 -5.48 2.92
C VAL A 62 8.12 -4.47 1.85
N ARG A 63 8.78 -4.49 0.68
CA ARG A 63 8.49 -3.53 -0.41
C ARG A 63 7.05 -3.64 -0.89
N ARG A 64 6.56 -4.85 -1.13
CA ARG A 64 5.20 -5.06 -1.63
C ARG A 64 4.16 -4.75 -0.56
N ARG A 65 4.43 -5.14 0.69
CA ARG A 65 3.56 -4.85 1.83
C ARG A 65 3.38 -3.35 2.05
N LEU A 66 4.44 -2.56 1.95
CA LEU A 66 4.33 -1.09 2.06
C LEU A 66 3.44 -0.48 0.97
N LEU A 67 3.46 -1.02 -0.25
CA LEU A 67 2.54 -0.58 -1.30
C LEU A 67 1.09 -0.94 -0.95
N VAL A 68 0.85 -2.13 -0.40
CA VAL A 68 -0.49 -2.53 0.07
C VAL A 68 -0.95 -1.63 1.22
N ASP A 69 -0.07 -1.34 2.18
CA ASP A 69 -0.37 -0.47 3.33
C ASP A 69 -0.69 0.96 2.88
N LEU A 70 0.00 1.48 1.86
CA LEU A 70 -0.30 2.78 1.27
C LEU A 70 -1.71 2.82 0.66
N MET A 71 -2.14 1.75 0.00
CA MET A 71 -3.47 1.64 -0.60
C MET A 71 -4.60 1.50 0.44
N LEU A 72 -4.27 1.16 1.69
CA LEU A 72 -5.23 1.15 2.80
C LEU A 72 -5.47 2.54 3.40
N TYR A 73 -4.61 3.51 3.09
CA TYR A 73 -4.76 4.87 3.58
C TYR A 73 -5.88 5.58 2.82
N ASP A 74 -7.05 5.66 3.44
CA ASP A 74 -8.18 6.46 2.97
C ASP A 74 -7.92 7.93 3.32
N VAL A 75 -7.27 8.64 2.39
CA VAL A 75 -7.04 10.08 2.50
C VAL A 75 -8.24 10.80 1.89
N ASP A 76 -8.94 11.59 2.70
CA ASP A 76 -9.95 12.52 2.18
C ASP A 76 -9.25 13.65 1.43
N LEU A 77 -8.99 13.42 0.14
CA LEU A 77 -8.31 14.38 -0.72
C LEU A 77 -9.03 15.72 -0.78
N ALA A 78 -10.36 15.76 -0.66
CA ALA A 78 -11.10 17.00 -0.69
C ALA A 78 -10.80 17.86 0.54
N ALA A 79 -10.61 17.23 1.70
CA ALA A 79 -10.22 17.91 2.93
C ALA A 79 -8.71 18.24 2.99
N GLU A 80 -7.86 17.35 2.48
CA GLU A 80 -6.40 17.42 2.64
C GLU A 80 -5.68 18.21 1.54
N LEU A 81 -6.23 18.26 0.31
CA LEU A 81 -5.57 18.97 -0.80
C LEU A 81 -5.46 20.49 -0.61
N PRO A 82 -6.50 21.23 -0.17
CA PRO A 82 -6.39 22.68 -0.02
C PRO A 82 -5.26 23.13 0.92
N PRO A 83 -5.11 22.60 2.16
CA PRO A 83 -4.02 23.00 3.03
C PRO A 83 -2.65 22.52 2.53
N ALA A 84 -2.59 21.39 1.81
CA ALA A 84 -1.35 20.90 1.21
C ALA A 84 -0.85 21.82 0.09
N VAL A 85 -1.74 22.31 -0.78
CA VAL A 85 -1.41 23.30 -1.82
C VAL A 85 -0.89 24.59 -1.20
N ASP A 86 -1.59 25.12 -0.19
CA ASP A 86 -1.16 26.35 0.50
C ASP A 86 0.22 26.21 1.15
N ALA A 87 0.55 25.01 1.66
CA ALA A 87 1.86 24.72 2.24
C ALA A 87 2.96 24.63 1.17
N ILE A 88 2.68 23.99 0.04
CA ILE A 88 3.59 23.88 -1.11
C ILE A 88 3.85 25.26 -1.69
N ASP A 89 2.81 26.06 -1.93
CA ASP A 89 2.94 27.42 -2.48
C ASP A 89 3.80 28.30 -1.58
N ARG A 90 3.63 28.18 -0.25
CA ARG A 90 4.46 28.90 0.72
C ARG A 90 5.92 28.44 0.69
N ALA A 91 6.16 27.14 0.52
CA ALA A 91 7.51 26.58 0.43
C ALA A 91 8.20 27.00 -0.88
N LEU A 92 7.51 26.93 -2.01
CA LEU A 92 8.01 27.37 -3.32
C LEU A 92 8.30 28.87 -3.35
N ALA A 93 7.44 29.69 -2.73
CA ALA A 93 7.68 31.13 -2.62
C ALA A 93 8.89 31.49 -1.72
N ALA A 94 9.34 30.56 -0.87
CA ALA A 94 10.49 30.73 0.01
C ALA A 94 11.81 30.27 -0.63
N GLU A 95 11.76 29.49 -1.72
CA GLU A 95 12.95 29.08 -2.48
C GLU A 95 13.22 30.05 -3.66
N PRO A 96 14.48 30.43 -3.93
CA PRO A 96 14.83 31.12 -5.18
C PRO A 96 14.71 30.15 -6.38
N ASP A 97 14.18 30.66 -7.51
CA ASP A 97 13.77 29.89 -8.69
C ASP A 97 14.66 28.68 -9.04
N PRO A 98 14.13 27.45 -8.95
CA PRO A 98 14.76 26.26 -9.51
C PRO A 98 14.39 26.07 -11.00
N PRO A 99 15.23 25.35 -11.78
CA PRO A 99 14.99 25.10 -13.20
C PRO A 99 13.71 24.27 -13.45
N GLN A 100 12.95 24.65 -14.47
CA GLN A 100 11.68 24.03 -14.85
C GLN A 100 11.88 22.56 -15.26
N HIS A 101 11.35 21.63 -14.46
CA HIS A 101 11.22 20.22 -14.82
C HIS A 101 9.75 19.82 -14.96
N ASP A 102 9.47 19.05 -16.01
CA ASP A 102 8.14 18.60 -16.44
C ASP A 102 7.49 17.71 -15.37
N THR A 103 6.36 18.14 -14.79
CA THR A 103 5.74 17.59 -13.57
C THR A 103 4.69 16.50 -13.82
N SER A 104 4.82 15.71 -14.89
CA SER A 104 3.94 14.54 -15.07
C SER A 104 4.47 13.35 -14.26
N VAL A 105 3.89 13.08 -13.09
CA VAL A 105 4.19 11.87 -12.31
C VAL A 105 3.22 10.76 -12.70
N ARG A 106 3.71 9.68 -13.32
CA ARG A 106 2.89 8.49 -13.61
C ARG A 106 2.89 7.56 -12.40
N ALA A 107 1.83 6.77 -12.23
CA ALA A 107 1.77 5.75 -11.16
C ALA A 107 2.94 4.75 -11.21
N ALA A 108 3.51 4.50 -12.41
CA ALA A 108 4.71 3.69 -12.56
C ALA A 108 5.96 4.34 -11.92
N ASP A 109 6.01 5.67 -11.84
CA ASP A 109 7.14 6.43 -11.31
C ASP A 109 7.13 6.47 -9.76
N LEU A 110 5.96 6.24 -9.14
CA LEU A 110 5.83 6.13 -7.67
C LEU A 110 6.49 4.86 -7.11
N LEU A 111 6.67 3.82 -7.92
CA LEU A 111 7.36 2.59 -7.52
C LEU A 111 8.85 2.81 -7.20
N ASP A 112 9.43 3.91 -7.70
CA ASP A 112 10.82 4.33 -7.48
C ASP A 112 10.98 5.30 -6.31
N LEU A 113 9.89 5.83 -5.76
CA LEU A 113 9.92 6.78 -4.64
C LEU A 113 10.38 6.13 -3.33
N ILE A 114 10.18 4.81 -3.20
CA ILE A 114 10.64 4.02 -2.06
C ILE A 114 11.99 3.40 -2.40
N ARG A 115 13.06 4.20 -2.36
CA ARG A 115 14.44 3.69 -2.37
C ARG A 115 14.82 3.21 -0.98
N PHE A 116 15.00 1.90 -0.84
CA PHE A 116 15.76 1.33 0.26
C PHE A 116 17.18 1.11 -0.24
N ASP A 117 18.14 1.92 0.21
CA ASP A 117 19.56 1.56 0.07
C ASP A 117 19.77 0.25 0.84
N VAL A 118 20.34 -0.74 0.15
CA VAL A 118 20.72 -2.05 0.70
C VAL A 118 22.22 -2.06 0.91
#